data_AF-A0A9W5AUX3-F1
#
_entry.id   AF-A0A9W5AUX3-F1
#
_cell.length_a   1.000
_cell.length_b   1.000
_cell.length_c   1.000
_cell.angle_alpha   90.00
_cell.angle_beta   90.00
_cell.angle_gamma   90.00
#
_symmetry.space_group_name_H-M   'P 1'
#
loop_
_entity.id
_entity.type
_entity.pdbx_description
1 polymer ?
#
loop_
_entity_poly.entity_id
_entity_poly.type
_entity_poly.pdbx_seq_one_letter_code
_entity_poly.pdbx_strand_id
1 'polypeptide(L)'
;MNEFFTLLGSIIPLYICIFLGFISTAVLKCSRETVAKILLFILSPLVVFNSAMSVKFNASIAMIPITLYCISIFIAFSSLPIFKRIFSDNSANLLSFSVATGNSAYLGIPIALLLLSDELVEIFIFSTLGAVFYQNTAGYFITAKGNSSVKQSLIKVAKLPVIYAFLLGITLNKFGVTMPEMFSNVFGYTKGALAILGMMIVGMGMEKIIQEKGFDLKFVSISIFVKFIIWPTLICILIFLDAKFFGFFDKNLYIIFFILSIVPLAGNTVTIAALLNVWPAKMLVAVFISTLISLFSIPAMLYFYSYFEKFLFKI
;
A
#
# COMPACT_ATOMS: atom_id res chain seq x y z
N MET A 1 -4.48 -12.58 24.28
CA MET A 1 -5.60 -11.61 24.32
C MET A 1 -5.13 -10.18 24.63
N ASN A 2 -4.24 -9.96 25.61
CA ASN A 2 -3.64 -8.63 25.87
C ASN A 2 -2.90 -8.01 24.67
N GLU A 3 -2.14 -8.80 23.90
CA GLU A 3 -1.39 -8.28 22.75
C GLU A 3 -2.29 -7.74 21.63
N PHE A 4 -3.39 -8.43 21.31
CA PHE A 4 -4.37 -7.95 20.33
C PHE A 4 -4.96 -6.59 20.72
N PHE A 5 -5.41 -6.45 21.98
CA PHE A 5 -5.98 -5.20 22.47
C PHE A 5 -4.95 -4.07 22.53
N THR A 6 -3.69 -4.39 22.81
CA THR A 6 -2.58 -3.43 22.75
C THR A 6 -2.37 -2.92 21.32
N LEU A 7 -2.27 -3.83 20.34
CA LEU A 7 -2.13 -3.48 18.92
C LEU A 7 -3.34 -2.68 18.41
N LEU A 8 -4.55 -3.09 18.78
CA LEU A 8 -5.77 -2.37 18.44
C LEU A 8 -5.76 -0.94 19.01
N GLY A 9 -5.40 -0.80 20.28
CA GLY A 9 -5.27 0.50 20.95
C GLY A 9 -4.30 1.44 20.25
N SER A 10 -3.16 0.93 19.77
CA SER A 10 -2.16 1.71 19.03
C SER A 10 -2.62 2.12 17.61
N ILE A 11 -3.50 1.35 16.98
CA ILE A 11 -3.95 1.59 15.60
C ILE A 11 -5.20 2.48 15.54
N ILE A 12 -6.09 2.44 16.54
CA ILE A 12 -7.32 3.26 16.60
C ILE A 12 -7.07 4.75 16.30
N PRO A 13 -6.03 5.43 16.83
CA PRO A 13 -5.79 6.83 16.55
C PRO A 13 -5.64 7.17 15.07
N LEU A 14 -5.13 6.23 14.25
CA LEU A 14 -4.99 6.43 12.80
C LEU A 14 -6.36 6.57 12.10
N TYR A 15 -7.41 5.97 12.67
CA TYR A 15 -8.76 6.01 12.12
C TYR A 15 -9.49 7.32 12.46
N ILE A 16 -9.07 8.01 13.51
CA ILE A 16 -9.53 9.38 13.79
C ILE A 16 -9.19 10.30 12.60
N CYS A 17 -8.04 10.10 11.96
CA CYS A 17 -7.65 10.86 10.77
C CYS A 17 -8.63 10.65 9.59
N ILE A 18 -9.22 9.46 9.45
CA ILE A 18 -10.26 9.22 8.43
C ILE A 18 -11.48 10.10 8.73
N PHE A 19 -11.93 10.14 9.98
CA PHE A 19 -13.06 10.99 10.38
C PHE A 19 -12.76 12.48 10.17
N LEU A 20 -11.55 12.94 10.52
CA LEU A 20 -11.11 14.31 10.24
C LEU A 20 -11.07 14.61 8.74
N GLY A 21 -10.67 13.63 7.92
CA GLY A 21 -10.74 13.72 6.46
C GLY A 21 -12.17 13.95 5.97
N PHE A 22 -13.15 13.21 6.50
CA PHE A 22 -14.55 13.43 6.17
C PHE A 22 -15.04 14.83 6.57
N ILE A 23 -14.73 15.29 7.79
CA ILE A 23 -15.06 16.65 8.25
C ILE A 23 -14.46 17.70 7.34
N SER A 24 -13.21 17.50 6.89
CA SER A 24 -12.52 18.47 6.04
C SER A 24 -13.24 18.72 4.71
N THR A 25 -13.81 17.68 4.08
CA THR A 25 -14.60 17.85 2.86
C THR A 25 -16.03 18.30 3.16
N ALA A 26 -16.69 17.66 4.14
CA ALA A 26 -18.11 17.89 4.41
C ALA A 26 -18.41 19.25 5.05
N VAL A 27 -17.52 19.76 5.90
CA VAL A 27 -17.72 21.01 6.66
C VAL A 27 -16.82 22.12 6.11
N LEU A 28 -15.53 21.85 5.95
CA LEU A 28 -14.55 22.86 5.55
C LEU A 28 -14.43 23.03 4.03
N LYS A 29 -15.09 22.16 3.24
CA LYS A 29 -15.07 22.18 1.77
C LYS A 29 -13.65 22.10 1.18
N CYS A 30 -12.74 21.41 1.86
CA CYS A 30 -11.38 21.19 1.37
C CYS A 30 -11.39 20.35 0.09
N SER A 31 -10.49 20.64 -0.86
CA SER A 31 -10.35 19.81 -2.07
C SER A 31 -9.53 18.56 -1.79
N ARG A 32 -10.13 17.39 -2.05
CA ARG A 32 -9.43 16.10 -2.06
C ARG A 32 -8.33 16.06 -3.10
N GLU A 33 -8.52 16.69 -4.28
CA GLU A 33 -7.48 16.71 -5.31
C GLU A 33 -6.23 17.45 -4.85
N THR A 34 -6.37 18.54 -4.10
CA THR A 34 -5.22 19.28 -3.54
C THR A 34 -4.43 18.42 -2.57
N VAL A 35 -5.09 17.76 -1.62
CA VAL A 35 -4.43 16.85 -0.67
C VAL A 35 -3.76 15.68 -1.41
N ALA A 36 -4.42 15.10 -2.41
CA ALA A 36 -3.84 14.05 -3.25
C ALA A 36 -2.56 14.51 -3.96
N LYS A 37 -2.54 15.74 -4.49
CA LYS A 37 -1.36 16.29 -5.16
C LYS A 37 -0.21 16.50 -4.17
N ILE A 38 -0.47 17.02 -2.98
CA ILE A 38 0.55 17.18 -1.93
C ILE A 38 1.15 15.81 -1.56
N LEU A 39 0.30 14.80 -1.36
CA LEU A 39 0.75 13.45 -1.04
C LEU A 39 1.62 12.84 -2.15
N LEU A 40 1.17 12.93 -3.41
CA LEU A 40 1.82 12.26 -4.54
C LEU A 40 3.06 12.97 -5.06
N PHE A 41 3.04 14.31 -5.11
CA PHE A 41 4.09 15.10 -5.74
C PHE A 41 5.10 15.71 -4.76
N ILE A 42 4.79 15.74 -3.46
CA ILE A 42 5.66 16.36 -2.44
C ILE A 42 6.05 15.34 -1.38
N LEU A 43 5.07 14.82 -0.61
CA LEU A 43 5.36 14.02 0.58
C LEU A 43 5.91 12.63 0.24
N SER A 44 5.28 11.89 -0.68
CA SER A 44 5.75 10.55 -1.05
C SER A 44 7.16 10.58 -1.65
N PRO A 45 7.50 11.49 -2.58
CA PRO A 45 8.87 11.63 -3.08
C PRO A 45 9.89 11.91 -1.98
N LEU A 46 9.62 12.82 -1.05
CA LEU A 46 10.53 13.14 0.05
C LEU A 46 10.74 11.95 0.99
N VAL A 47 9.66 11.25 1.34
CA VAL A 47 9.71 10.08 2.23
C VAL A 47 10.48 8.93 1.59
N VAL A 48 10.25 8.65 0.31
CA VAL A 48 10.99 7.61 -0.43
C VAL A 48 12.45 8.00 -0.65
N PHE A 49 12.75 9.27 -0.92
CA PHE A 49 14.13 9.76 -1.02
C PHE A 49 14.91 9.52 0.26
N ASN A 50 14.36 9.94 1.42
CA ASN A 50 15.00 9.74 2.72
C ASN A 50 15.24 8.26 3.02
N SER A 51 14.24 7.42 2.75
CA SER A 51 14.33 5.98 2.92
C SER A 51 15.42 5.38 2.03
N ALA A 52 15.43 5.72 0.73
CA ALA A 52 16.46 5.26 -0.21
C ALA A 52 17.88 5.73 0.18
N MET A 53 18.01 6.89 0.82
CA MET A 53 19.29 7.34 1.38
C MET A 53 19.71 6.60 2.64
N SER A 54 18.76 6.11 3.43
CA SER A 54 19.00 5.55 4.77
C SER A 54 19.15 4.02 4.76
N VAL A 55 18.58 3.34 3.78
CA VAL A 55 18.64 1.88 3.67
C VAL A 55 20.09 1.40 3.44
N LYS A 56 20.51 0.41 4.22
CA LYS A 56 21.75 -0.34 3.98
C LYS A 56 21.49 -1.41 2.93
N PHE A 57 21.86 -1.12 1.69
CA PHE A 57 21.56 -2.03 0.59
C PHE A 57 22.31 -3.36 0.70
N ASN A 58 21.55 -4.45 0.64
CA ASN A 58 22.02 -5.77 0.29
C ASN A 58 21.07 -6.38 -0.76
N ALA A 59 21.45 -7.51 -1.35
CA ALA A 59 20.66 -8.16 -2.38
C ALA A 59 19.24 -8.52 -1.90
N SER A 60 19.12 -9.00 -0.66
CA SER A 60 17.85 -9.39 -0.04
C SER A 60 16.89 -8.21 0.08
N ILE A 61 17.35 -7.07 0.60
CA ILE A 61 16.56 -5.85 0.74
C ILE A 61 16.16 -5.31 -0.64
N ALA A 62 17.11 -5.23 -1.58
CA ALA A 62 16.83 -4.73 -2.93
C ALA A 62 15.77 -5.57 -3.66
N MET A 63 15.66 -6.87 -3.34
CA MET A 63 14.70 -7.77 -3.95
C MET A 63 13.27 -7.62 -3.40
N ILE A 64 13.08 -7.07 -2.20
CA ILE A 64 11.74 -6.95 -1.57
C ILE A 64 10.71 -6.25 -2.49
N PRO A 65 10.94 -5.01 -2.99
CA PRO A 65 9.97 -4.35 -3.87
C PRO A 65 9.76 -5.12 -5.17
N ILE A 66 10.77 -5.82 -5.69
CA ILE A 66 10.67 -6.63 -6.91
C ILE A 66 9.77 -7.85 -6.66
N THR A 67 9.97 -8.55 -5.55
CA THR A 67 9.14 -9.69 -5.13
C THR A 67 7.69 -9.27 -4.95
N LEU A 68 7.43 -8.15 -4.28
CA LEU A 68 6.08 -7.62 -4.08
C LEU A 68 5.42 -7.22 -5.40
N TYR A 69 6.19 -6.61 -6.31
CA TYR A 69 5.72 -6.29 -7.66
C TYR A 69 5.31 -7.56 -8.42
N CYS A 70 6.14 -8.60 -8.39
CA CYS A 70 5.87 -9.88 -9.04
C CYS A 70 4.62 -10.57 -8.46
N ILE A 71 4.46 -10.57 -7.13
CA ILE A 71 3.26 -11.11 -6.47
C ILE A 71 2.01 -10.33 -6.89
N SER A 72 2.11 -9.00 -6.93
CA SER A 72 1.01 -8.13 -7.38
C SER A 72 0.61 -8.45 -8.83
N ILE A 73 1.58 -8.58 -9.74
CA ILE A 73 1.33 -9.02 -11.11
C ILE A 73 0.66 -10.39 -11.12
N PHE A 74 1.20 -11.36 -10.39
CA PHE A 74 0.66 -12.71 -10.34
C PHE A 74 -0.79 -12.72 -9.90
N ILE A 75 -1.14 -12.04 -8.80
CA ILE A 75 -2.51 -11.94 -8.29
C ILE A 75 -3.41 -11.25 -9.32
N ALA A 76 -2.96 -10.16 -9.93
CA ALA A 76 -3.76 -9.42 -10.90
C ALA A 76 -4.09 -10.28 -12.12
N PHE A 77 -3.08 -10.84 -12.78
CA PHE A 77 -3.26 -11.59 -14.02
C PHE A 77 -3.93 -12.96 -13.81
N SER A 78 -3.68 -13.64 -12.68
CA SER A 78 -4.37 -14.90 -12.36
C SER A 78 -5.84 -14.70 -11.99
N SER A 79 -6.18 -13.59 -11.34
CA SER A 79 -7.56 -13.29 -10.94
C SER A 79 -8.42 -12.72 -12.07
N LEU A 80 -7.83 -11.99 -13.03
CA LEU A 80 -8.54 -11.36 -14.14
C LEU A 80 -9.45 -12.32 -14.94
N PRO A 81 -9.00 -13.50 -15.41
CA PRO A 81 -9.87 -14.41 -16.16
C PRO A 81 -11.04 -14.93 -15.32
N ILE A 82 -10.84 -15.11 -14.00
CA ILE A 82 -11.89 -15.53 -13.07
C ILE A 82 -12.92 -14.40 -12.93
N PHE A 83 -12.46 -13.17 -12.71
CA PHE A 83 -13.36 -12.02 -12.52
C PHE A 83 -14.12 -11.64 -13.78
N LYS A 84 -13.56 -11.89 -14.98
CA LYS A 84 -14.28 -11.73 -16.25
C LYS A 84 -15.46 -12.71 -16.42
N ARG A 85 -15.47 -13.83 -15.69
CA ARG A 85 -16.64 -14.73 -15.63
C ARG A 85 -17.72 -14.22 -14.68
N ILE A 86 -17.37 -13.31 -13.77
CA ILE A 86 -18.27 -12.77 -12.74
C ILE A 86 -18.86 -11.43 -13.17
N PHE A 87 -18.04 -10.57 -13.77
CA PHE A 87 -18.42 -9.25 -14.27
C PHE A 87 -18.13 -9.16 -15.78
N SER A 88 -19.15 -8.79 -16.55
CA SER A 88 -19.04 -8.60 -18.01
C SER A 88 -18.48 -7.24 -18.41
N ASP A 89 -18.40 -6.29 -17.47
CA ASP A 89 -17.99 -4.91 -17.68
C ASP A 89 -16.55 -4.63 -17.18
N ASN A 90 -16.15 -3.36 -17.09
CA ASN A 90 -14.83 -2.96 -16.59
C ASN A 90 -14.62 -3.25 -15.09
N SER A 91 -15.65 -3.67 -14.35
CA SER A 91 -15.51 -4.04 -12.94
C SER A 91 -14.54 -5.20 -12.77
N ALA A 92 -14.47 -6.16 -13.71
CA ALA A 92 -13.51 -7.27 -13.66
C ALA A 92 -12.05 -6.78 -13.65
N ASN A 93 -11.72 -5.87 -14.59
CA ASN A 93 -10.40 -5.27 -14.73
C ASN A 93 -10.04 -4.45 -13.48
N LEU A 94 -10.98 -3.64 -13.02
CA LEU A 94 -10.81 -2.79 -11.85
C LEU A 94 -10.62 -3.61 -10.57
N LEU A 95 -11.39 -4.68 -10.41
CA LEU A 95 -11.26 -5.60 -9.28
C LEU A 95 -9.87 -6.26 -9.29
N SER A 96 -9.47 -6.86 -10.42
CA SER A 96 -8.15 -7.48 -10.61
C SER A 96 -7.00 -6.53 -10.28
N PHE A 97 -7.09 -5.27 -10.71
CA PHE A 97 -6.13 -4.24 -10.34
C PHE A 97 -6.12 -3.97 -8.84
N SER A 98 -7.29 -3.69 -8.27
CA SER A 98 -7.40 -3.22 -6.89
C SER A 98 -6.97 -4.25 -5.85
N VAL A 99 -7.34 -5.52 -6.06
CA VAL A 99 -7.03 -6.59 -5.10
C VAL A 99 -5.57 -6.94 -5.07
N ALA A 100 -4.81 -6.61 -6.12
CA ALA A 100 -3.38 -6.87 -6.25
C ALA A 100 -2.50 -5.74 -5.70
N THR A 101 -3.05 -4.84 -4.89
CA THR A 101 -2.26 -3.81 -4.24
C THR A 101 -2.89 -3.36 -2.92
N GLY A 102 -2.10 -2.74 -2.06
CA GLY A 102 -2.53 -2.32 -0.73
C GLY A 102 -2.24 -0.86 -0.43
N ASN A 103 -2.88 -0.33 0.61
CA ASN A 103 -2.61 1.00 1.13
C ASN A 103 -1.28 1.05 1.93
N SER A 104 -0.21 0.60 1.29
CA SER A 104 1.11 0.42 1.88
C SER A 104 1.74 1.75 2.29
N ALA A 105 1.50 2.83 1.53
CA ALA A 105 2.05 4.13 1.83
C ALA A 105 1.27 4.85 2.94
N TYR A 106 -0.06 4.95 2.84
CA TYR A 106 -0.81 5.83 3.74
C TYR A 106 -1.28 5.14 5.03
N LEU A 107 -1.45 3.83 5.03
CA LEU A 107 -1.74 3.07 6.25
C LEU A 107 -0.57 2.18 6.66
N GLY A 108 0.11 1.55 5.69
CA GLY A 108 1.25 0.67 5.98
C GLY A 108 2.42 1.39 6.66
N ILE A 109 2.83 2.57 6.19
CA ILE A 109 3.92 3.35 6.82
C ILE A 109 3.59 3.72 8.27
N PRO A 110 2.40 4.29 8.61
CA PRO A 110 2.05 4.53 10.01
C PRO A 110 2.08 3.26 10.87
N ILE A 111 1.64 2.11 10.34
CA ILE A 111 1.74 0.83 11.06
C ILE A 111 3.20 0.42 11.25
N ALA A 112 4.03 0.57 10.23
CA ALA A 112 5.46 0.29 10.32
C ALA A 112 6.13 1.17 11.39
N LEU A 113 5.83 2.48 11.41
CA LEU A 113 6.33 3.42 12.42
C LEU A 113 5.94 3.04 13.86
N LEU A 114 4.78 2.41 14.04
CA LEU A 114 4.31 1.98 15.36
C LEU A 114 4.95 0.68 15.85
N LEU A 115 5.37 -0.20 14.93
CA LEU A 115 5.68 -1.60 15.25
C LEU A 115 7.13 -2.01 14.96
N LEU A 116 7.81 -1.32 14.05
CA LEU A 116 9.12 -1.69 13.56
C LEU A 116 10.20 -0.77 14.11
N SER A 117 11.44 -1.25 14.13
CA SER A 117 12.60 -0.40 14.38
C SER A 117 12.82 0.59 13.24
N ASP A 118 13.52 1.69 13.49
CA ASP A 118 13.79 2.72 12.48
C ASP A 118 14.41 2.16 11.19
N GLU A 119 15.34 1.20 11.31
CA GLU A 119 15.96 0.52 10.17
C GLU A 119 14.92 -0.26 9.34
N LEU A 120 14.04 -1.01 10.00
CA LEU A 120 12.97 -1.76 9.33
C LEU A 120 11.89 -0.85 8.75
N VAL A 121 11.63 0.31 9.36
CA VAL A 121 10.73 1.35 8.80
C VAL A 121 11.29 1.86 7.48
N GLU A 122 12.58 2.19 7.40
CA GLU A 122 13.17 2.65 6.14
C GLU A 122 13.12 1.56 5.07
N ILE A 123 13.37 0.31 5.41
CA ILE A 123 13.23 -0.82 4.47
C ILE A 123 11.76 -1.00 4.06
N PHE A 124 10.81 -0.84 4.98
CA PHE A 124 9.38 -0.91 4.68
C PHE A 124 8.96 0.17 3.68
N ILE A 125 9.35 1.43 3.92
CA ILE A 125 9.08 2.57 3.03
C ILE A 125 9.66 2.29 1.64
N PHE A 126 10.91 1.87 1.56
CA PHE A 126 11.57 1.47 0.32
C PHE A 126 10.77 0.36 -0.40
N SER A 127 10.28 -0.63 0.33
CA SER A 127 9.53 -1.77 -0.19
C SER A 127 8.17 -1.36 -0.81
N THR A 128 7.59 -0.22 -0.39
CA THR A 128 6.34 0.30 -0.99
C THR A 128 6.48 0.62 -2.48
N LEU A 129 7.70 0.79 -3.00
CA LEU A 129 7.97 0.99 -4.42
C LEU A 129 7.46 -0.15 -5.28
N GLY A 130 7.44 -1.40 -4.79
CA GLY A 130 6.87 -2.52 -5.51
C GLY A 130 5.39 -2.31 -5.85
N ALA A 131 4.62 -1.81 -4.87
CA ALA A 131 3.22 -1.45 -5.07
C ALA A 131 3.07 -0.23 -5.99
N VAL A 132 3.92 0.79 -5.85
CA VAL A 132 3.92 1.98 -6.73
C VAL A 132 4.18 1.59 -8.18
N PHE A 133 5.19 0.76 -8.44
CA PHE A 133 5.48 0.26 -9.78
C PHE A 133 4.31 -0.52 -10.33
N TYR A 134 3.76 -1.47 -9.57
CA TYR A 134 2.61 -2.27 -9.99
C TYR A 134 1.41 -1.40 -10.38
N GLN A 135 1.06 -0.43 -9.53
CA GLN A 135 -0.10 0.44 -9.76
C GLN A 135 0.05 1.28 -11.03
N ASN A 136 1.27 1.70 -11.36
CA ASN A 136 1.53 2.58 -12.50
C ASN A 136 1.95 1.84 -13.77
N THR A 137 2.26 0.53 -13.71
CA THR A 137 2.49 -0.33 -14.88
C THR A 137 1.30 -1.27 -15.13
N ALA A 138 1.37 -2.50 -14.61
CA ALA A 138 0.45 -3.60 -14.88
C ALA A 138 -0.97 -3.29 -14.41
N GLY A 139 -1.12 -2.73 -13.21
CA GLY A 139 -2.42 -2.35 -12.65
C GLY A 139 -3.14 -1.30 -13.49
N TYR A 140 -2.41 -0.26 -13.90
CA TYR A 140 -2.91 0.76 -14.82
C TYR A 140 -3.31 0.15 -16.18
N PHE A 141 -2.44 -0.69 -16.77
CA PHE A 141 -2.69 -1.35 -18.04
C PHE A 141 -3.95 -2.22 -18.01
N ILE A 142 -4.11 -3.04 -16.96
CA ILE A 142 -5.29 -3.88 -16.76
C ILE A 142 -6.54 -3.01 -16.68
N THR A 143 -6.52 -1.94 -15.89
CA THR A 143 -7.69 -1.06 -15.69
C THR A 143 -8.07 -0.30 -16.96
N ALA A 144 -7.08 0.13 -17.75
CA ALA A 144 -7.28 0.84 -19.02
C ALA A 144 -7.85 -0.05 -20.15
N LYS A 145 -8.18 -1.32 -19.87
CA LYS A 145 -8.81 -2.28 -20.80
C LYS A 145 -8.04 -2.53 -22.11
N GLY A 146 -6.72 -2.29 -22.12
CA GLY A 146 -5.89 -2.40 -23.33
C GLY A 146 -5.93 -1.17 -24.25
N ASN A 147 -6.66 -0.11 -23.89
CA ASN A 147 -6.62 1.18 -24.60
C ASN A 147 -5.33 1.97 -24.34
N SER A 148 -4.49 1.49 -23.43
CA SER A 148 -3.15 2.05 -23.18
C SER A 148 -2.10 1.02 -23.55
N SER A 149 -1.10 1.43 -24.33
CA SER A 149 0.02 0.55 -24.65
C SER A 149 0.98 0.40 -23.45
N VAL A 150 1.75 -0.70 -23.42
CA VAL A 150 2.82 -0.89 -22.43
C VAL A 150 3.77 0.32 -22.42
N LYS A 151 4.11 0.85 -23.61
CA LYS A 151 4.93 2.06 -23.77
C LYS A 151 4.33 3.27 -23.05
N GLN A 152 3.03 3.51 -23.18
CA GLN A 152 2.36 4.63 -22.49
C GLN A 152 2.39 4.47 -20.97
N SER A 153 2.23 3.24 -20.47
CA SER A 153 2.29 2.95 -19.03
C SER A 153 3.70 3.20 -18.48
N LEU A 154 4.74 2.78 -19.21
CA LEU A 154 6.14 3.06 -18.86
C LEU A 154 6.47 4.56 -18.87
N ILE A 155 5.96 5.31 -19.84
CA ILE A 155 6.12 6.77 -19.89
C ILE A 155 5.48 7.45 -18.67
N LYS A 156 4.31 6.96 -18.21
CA LYS A 156 3.67 7.50 -17.01
C LYS A 156 4.50 7.26 -15.76
N VAL A 157 5.00 6.04 -15.57
CA VAL A 157 5.89 5.69 -14.45
C VAL A 157 7.14 6.56 -14.45
N ALA A 158 7.76 6.73 -15.62
CA ALA A 158 8.94 7.56 -15.76
C ALA A 158 8.69 9.02 -15.37
N LYS A 159 7.45 9.53 -15.49
CA LYS A 159 7.08 10.90 -15.11
C LYS A 159 6.78 11.08 -13.61
N LEU A 160 6.76 10.02 -12.82
CA LEU A 160 6.40 10.12 -11.40
C LEU A 160 7.57 10.71 -10.59
N PRO A 161 7.34 11.80 -9.81
CA PRO A 161 8.40 12.42 -9.01
C PRO A 161 9.06 11.45 -8.02
N VAL A 162 8.28 10.50 -7.48
CA VAL A 162 8.78 9.50 -6.52
C VAL A 162 9.87 8.61 -7.12
N ILE A 163 9.86 8.37 -8.44
CA ILE A 163 10.90 7.59 -9.12
C ILE A 163 12.20 8.38 -9.22
N TYR A 164 12.13 9.67 -9.55
CA TYR A 164 13.32 10.53 -9.56
C TYR A 164 13.91 10.71 -8.16
N ALA A 165 13.05 10.90 -7.17
CA ALA A 165 13.44 11.01 -5.77
C ALA A 165 14.11 9.70 -5.29
N PHE A 166 13.55 8.55 -5.66
CA PHE A 166 14.15 7.24 -5.41
C PHE A 166 15.53 7.08 -6.06
N LEU A 167 15.66 7.38 -7.36
CA LEU A 167 16.91 7.26 -8.10
C LEU A 167 17.99 8.18 -7.52
N LEU A 168 17.62 9.41 -7.15
CA LEU A 168 18.54 10.33 -6.48
C LEU A 168 18.98 9.78 -5.12
N GLY A 169 18.05 9.27 -4.30
CA GLY A 169 18.34 8.72 -2.99
C GLY A 169 19.29 7.53 -3.03
N ILE A 170 19.04 6.56 -3.93
CA ILE A 170 19.95 5.43 -4.16
C ILE A 170 21.32 5.90 -4.65
N THR A 171 21.35 6.87 -5.57
CA THR A 171 22.61 7.38 -6.13
C THR A 171 23.46 7.98 -5.03
N LEU A 172 22.90 8.85 -4.20
CA LEU A 172 23.59 9.48 -3.07
C LEU A 172 24.04 8.46 -2.03
N ASN A 173 23.18 7.48 -1.69
CA ASN A 173 23.53 6.38 -0.79
C ASN A 173 24.74 5.59 -1.31
N LYS A 174 24.77 5.25 -2.60
CA LYS A 174 25.87 4.50 -3.24
C LYS A 174 27.19 5.27 -3.18
N PHE A 175 27.17 6.60 -3.23
CA PHE A 175 28.35 7.45 -3.07
C PHE A 175 28.72 7.71 -1.61
N GLY A 176 28.04 7.07 -0.65
CA GLY A 176 28.31 7.22 0.78
C GLY A 176 27.87 8.57 1.35
N VAL A 177 27.01 9.30 0.64
CA VAL A 177 26.47 10.57 1.13
C VAL A 177 25.47 10.29 2.24
N THR A 178 25.76 10.79 3.43
CA THR A 178 24.86 10.70 4.58
C THR A 178 23.92 11.89 4.62
N MET A 179 22.70 11.67 5.12
CA MET A 179 21.75 12.76 5.33
C MET A 179 22.25 13.66 6.48
N PRO A 180 22.37 14.98 6.28
CA PRO A 180 22.72 15.88 7.37
C PRO A 180 21.68 15.83 8.49
N GLU A 181 22.15 15.75 9.74
CA GLU A 181 21.28 15.58 10.92
C GLU A 181 20.23 16.69 11.07
N MET A 182 20.55 17.92 10.61
CA MET A 182 19.62 19.05 10.61
C MET A 182 18.31 18.78 9.84
N PHE A 183 18.29 17.82 8.90
CA PHE A 183 17.09 17.43 8.16
C PHE A 183 16.32 16.27 8.79
N SER A 184 16.86 15.59 9.81
CA SER A 184 16.24 14.42 10.44
C SER A 184 14.82 14.71 10.92
N ASN A 185 14.64 15.83 11.65
CA ASN A 185 13.32 16.26 12.12
C ASN A 185 12.35 16.56 10.97
N VAL A 186 12.84 17.16 9.88
CA VAL A 186 12.02 17.48 8.70
C VAL A 186 11.48 16.20 8.07
N PHE A 187 12.31 15.17 7.93
CA PHE A 187 11.86 13.87 7.41
C PHE A 187 10.93 13.15 8.37
N GLY A 188 11.15 13.26 9.68
CA GLY A 188 10.20 12.81 10.71
C GLY A 188 8.82 13.44 10.54
N TYR A 189 8.76 14.78 10.47
CA TYR A 189 7.51 15.51 10.23
C TYR A 189 6.87 15.16 8.88
N THR A 190 7.68 14.95 7.84
CA THR A 190 7.19 14.56 6.50
C THR A 190 6.52 13.20 6.52
N LYS A 191 7.10 12.21 7.21
CA LYS A 191 6.48 10.87 7.40
C LYS A 191 5.18 10.99 8.20
N GLY A 192 5.17 11.78 9.27
CA GLY A 192 3.96 12.05 10.06
C GLY A 192 2.85 12.72 9.23
N ALA A 193 3.20 13.74 8.44
CA ALA A 193 2.26 14.41 7.55
C ALA A 193 1.71 13.47 6.46
N LEU A 194 2.56 12.63 5.87
CA LEU A 194 2.17 11.60 4.90
C LEU A 194 1.15 10.62 5.51
N ALA A 195 1.41 10.16 6.74
CA ALA A 195 0.52 9.28 7.48
C ALA A 195 -0.86 9.94 7.73
N ILE A 196 -0.88 11.15 8.30
CA ILE A 196 -2.12 11.85 8.65
C ILE A 196 -2.94 12.18 7.40
N LEU A 197 -2.34 12.89 6.43
CA LEU A 197 -3.05 13.31 5.21
C LEU A 197 -3.44 12.10 4.36
N GLY A 198 -2.61 11.07 4.35
CA GLY A 198 -2.88 9.83 3.65
C GLY A 198 -4.07 9.06 4.23
N MET A 199 -4.27 9.08 5.54
CA MET A 199 -5.47 8.53 6.17
C MET A 199 -6.69 9.43 5.98
N MET A 200 -6.51 10.75 6.04
CA MET A 200 -7.56 11.72 5.74
C MET A 200 -8.13 11.55 4.32
N ILE A 201 -7.29 11.27 3.30
CA ILE A 201 -7.76 11.14 1.92
C ILE A 201 -8.81 10.04 1.73
N VAL A 202 -8.79 9.01 2.58
CA VAL A 202 -9.78 7.93 2.59
C VAL A 202 -11.14 8.48 3.03
N GLY A 203 -11.16 9.27 4.11
CA GLY A 203 -12.38 9.91 4.64
C GLY A 203 -12.90 11.05 3.75
N MET A 204 -12.01 11.81 3.12
CA MET A 204 -12.36 12.86 2.15
C MET A 204 -13.14 12.32 0.95
N GLY A 205 -13.09 11.00 0.69
CA GLY A 205 -13.87 10.38 -0.37
C GLY A 205 -15.32 10.06 -0.01
N MET A 206 -15.71 10.13 1.27
CA MET A 206 -17.02 9.63 1.71
C MET A 206 -18.21 10.42 1.14
N GLU A 207 -18.04 11.71 0.84
CA GLU A 207 -19.12 12.53 0.26
C GLU A 207 -19.61 11.97 -1.09
N LYS A 208 -18.68 11.53 -1.95
CA LYS A 208 -19.02 10.93 -3.25
C LYS A 208 -19.69 9.56 -3.12
N ILE A 209 -19.34 8.78 -2.08
CA ILE A 209 -19.99 7.49 -1.82
C ILE A 209 -21.49 7.68 -1.58
N ILE A 210 -21.85 8.69 -0.77
CA ILE A 210 -23.25 8.96 -0.39
C ILE A 210 -24.09 9.33 -1.62
N GLN A 211 -23.50 10.02 -2.59
CA GLN A 211 -24.22 10.55 -3.76
C GLN A 211 -24.35 9.53 -4.92
N GLU A 212 -23.35 8.68 -5.17
CA GLU A 212 -23.21 7.95 -6.45
C GLU A 212 -23.66 6.48 -6.45
N LYS A 213 -24.42 5.98 -5.45
CA LYS A 213 -24.88 4.56 -5.36
C LYS A 213 -23.79 3.53 -5.72
N GLY A 214 -22.56 3.73 -5.25
CA GLY A 214 -21.40 2.90 -5.62
C GLY A 214 -21.34 1.52 -4.96
N PHE A 215 -22.30 1.15 -4.11
CA PHE A 215 -22.23 -0.09 -3.34
C PHE A 215 -22.56 -1.32 -4.21
N ASP A 216 -21.58 -2.21 -4.34
CA ASP A 216 -21.71 -3.51 -5.01
C ASP A 216 -21.19 -4.60 -4.06
N LEU A 217 -22.11 -5.29 -3.40
CA LEU A 217 -21.78 -6.29 -2.38
C LEU A 217 -20.87 -7.38 -2.93
N LYS A 218 -21.08 -7.80 -4.19
CA LYS A 218 -20.28 -8.87 -4.81
C LYS A 218 -18.85 -8.38 -5.04
N PHE A 219 -18.69 -7.18 -5.59
CA PHE A 219 -17.37 -6.57 -5.79
C PHE A 219 -16.61 -6.40 -4.48
N VAL A 220 -17.26 -5.83 -3.47
CA VAL A 220 -16.68 -5.59 -2.15
C VAL A 220 -16.27 -6.90 -1.48
N SER A 221 -17.17 -7.90 -1.45
CA SER A 221 -16.89 -9.19 -0.79
C SER A 221 -15.71 -9.92 -1.43
N ILE A 222 -15.65 -9.97 -2.77
CA ILE A 222 -14.52 -10.59 -3.47
C ILE A 222 -13.22 -9.81 -3.19
N SER A 223 -13.28 -8.47 -3.18
CA SER A 223 -12.09 -7.66 -2.92
C SER A 223 -11.51 -7.88 -1.53
N ILE A 224 -12.38 -7.96 -0.51
CA ILE A 224 -12.00 -8.25 0.88
C ILE A 224 -11.40 -9.65 0.98
N PHE A 225 -12.05 -10.65 0.38
CA PHE A 225 -11.57 -12.03 0.40
C PHE A 225 -10.16 -12.15 -0.19
N VAL A 226 -9.93 -11.60 -1.38
CA VAL A 226 -8.59 -11.67 -2.00
C VAL A 226 -7.57 -10.88 -1.20
N LYS A 227 -7.93 -9.69 -0.70
CA LYS A 227 -6.97 -8.83 0.00
C LYS A 227 -6.59 -9.32 1.39
N PHE A 228 -7.52 -9.89 2.15
CA PHE A 228 -7.26 -10.31 3.53
C PHE A 228 -7.03 -11.80 3.71
N ILE A 229 -7.34 -12.64 2.70
CA ILE A 229 -7.08 -14.08 2.75
C ILE A 229 -5.99 -14.48 1.77
N ILE A 230 -6.18 -14.23 0.46
CA ILE A 230 -5.25 -14.71 -0.58
C ILE A 230 -3.89 -14.04 -0.47
N TRP A 231 -3.84 -12.71 -0.29
CA TRP A 231 -2.59 -11.96 -0.14
C TRP A 231 -1.73 -12.45 1.04
N PRO A 232 -2.25 -12.47 2.28
CA PRO A 232 -1.47 -12.96 3.42
C PRO A 232 -1.09 -14.44 3.29
N THR A 233 -1.96 -15.27 2.69
CA THR A 233 -1.64 -16.69 2.43
C THR A 233 -0.44 -16.83 1.50
N LEU A 234 -0.42 -16.11 0.37
CA LEU A 234 0.70 -16.15 -0.57
C LEU A 234 2.01 -15.67 0.08
N ILE A 235 1.92 -14.68 0.96
CA ILE A 235 3.09 -14.17 1.70
C ILE A 235 3.55 -15.14 2.78
N CYS A 236 2.64 -15.81 3.50
CA CYS A 236 2.99 -16.89 4.42
C CYS A 236 3.66 -18.06 3.69
N ILE A 237 3.19 -18.42 2.49
CA ILE A 237 3.83 -19.44 1.64
C ILE A 237 5.23 -18.98 1.25
N LEU A 238 5.40 -17.74 0.79
CA LEU A 238 6.70 -17.19 0.45
C LEU A 238 7.66 -17.24 1.64
N ILE A 239 7.22 -16.76 2.81
CA ILE A 239 8.04 -16.74 4.03
C ILE A 239 8.41 -18.17 4.46
N PHE A 240 7.45 -19.10 4.41
CA PHE A 240 7.70 -20.51 4.75
C PHE A 240 8.73 -21.15 3.81
N LEU A 241 8.56 -20.97 2.50
CA LEU A 241 9.47 -21.52 1.51
C LEU A 241 10.87 -20.93 1.64
N ASP A 242 10.98 -19.61 1.81
CA ASP A 242 12.27 -18.96 1.99
C ASP A 242 12.94 -19.44 3.27
N ALA A 243 12.26 -19.42 4.42
CA ALA A 243 12.85 -19.77 5.70
C ALA A 243 13.26 -21.25 5.81
N LYS A 244 12.62 -22.15 5.07
CA LYS A 244 12.92 -23.60 5.13
C LYS A 244 13.88 -24.09 4.06
N PHE A 245 13.91 -23.47 2.89
CA PHE A 245 14.62 -24.02 1.73
C PHE A 245 15.65 -23.07 1.13
N PHE A 246 15.38 -21.77 1.05
CA PHE A 246 16.22 -20.83 0.30
C PHE A 246 17.14 -19.98 1.19
N GLY A 247 16.61 -19.48 2.32
CA GLY A 247 17.32 -18.60 3.25
C GLY A 247 17.78 -17.30 2.60
N PHE A 248 17.04 -16.76 1.63
CA PHE A 248 17.47 -15.58 0.89
C PHE A 248 17.19 -14.28 1.65
N PHE A 249 16.08 -14.20 2.39
CA PHE A 249 15.76 -13.04 3.21
C PHE A 249 16.12 -13.28 4.67
N ASP A 250 16.69 -12.25 5.30
CA ASP A 250 16.91 -12.26 6.75
C ASP A 250 15.57 -12.36 7.48
N LYS A 251 15.56 -13.08 8.61
CA LYS A 251 14.36 -13.29 9.45
C LYS A 251 13.61 -11.98 9.75
N ASN A 252 14.35 -10.90 10.02
CA ASN A 252 13.78 -9.60 10.37
C ASN A 252 13.05 -8.91 9.21
N LEU A 253 13.22 -9.39 7.96
CA LEU A 253 12.54 -8.84 6.79
C LEU A 253 11.17 -9.47 6.54
N TYR A 254 10.88 -10.64 7.10
CA TYR A 254 9.60 -11.33 6.88
C TYR A 254 8.39 -10.53 7.39
N ILE A 255 8.56 -9.79 8.49
CA ILE A 255 7.50 -8.92 9.02
C ILE A 255 7.13 -7.81 8.03
N ILE A 256 8.07 -7.33 7.21
CA ILE A 256 7.83 -6.30 6.20
C ILE A 256 6.89 -6.84 5.11
N PHE A 257 7.20 -8.03 4.58
CA PHE A 257 6.33 -8.73 3.64
C PHE A 257 4.94 -8.95 4.24
N PHE A 258 4.89 -9.40 5.49
CA PHE A 258 3.64 -9.71 6.16
C PHE A 258 2.76 -8.46 6.34
N ILE A 259 3.29 -7.36 6.87
CA ILE A 259 2.55 -6.10 7.03
C ILE A 259 2.03 -5.58 5.68
N LEU A 260 2.86 -5.61 4.63
CA LEU A 260 2.46 -5.18 3.28
C LEU A 260 1.33 -6.05 2.68
N SER A 261 1.21 -7.30 3.14
CA SER A 261 0.15 -8.21 2.71
C SER A 261 -1.21 -7.94 3.38
N ILE A 262 -1.22 -7.45 4.63
CA ILE A 262 -2.43 -7.32 5.45
C ILE A 262 -3.04 -5.91 5.44
N VAL A 263 -2.35 -4.91 4.88
CA VAL A 263 -2.95 -3.57 4.67
C VAL A 263 -4.17 -3.65 3.73
N PRO A 264 -5.18 -2.76 3.86
CA PRO A 264 -6.38 -2.77 3.02
C PRO A 264 -6.10 -2.34 1.58
N LEU A 265 -7.12 -2.25 0.74
CA LEU A 265 -6.99 -1.82 -0.67
C LEU A 265 -6.38 -0.41 -0.77
N ALA A 266 -5.57 -0.18 -1.81
CA ALA A 266 -4.87 1.10 -1.98
C ALA A 266 -5.83 2.24 -2.35
N GLY A 267 -5.74 3.38 -1.66
CA GLY A 267 -6.54 4.57 -2.00
C GLY A 267 -6.28 5.14 -3.40
N ASN A 268 -5.05 4.97 -3.92
CA ASN A 268 -4.69 5.40 -5.27
C ASN A 268 -5.47 4.66 -6.38
N THR A 269 -6.02 3.48 -6.08
CA THR A 269 -6.89 2.76 -7.04
C THR A 269 -8.12 3.59 -7.41
N VAL A 270 -8.64 4.40 -6.48
CA VAL A 270 -9.77 5.32 -6.72
C VAL A 270 -9.36 6.43 -7.69
N THR A 271 -8.14 6.97 -7.55
CA THR A 271 -7.63 8.00 -8.45
C THR A 271 -7.52 7.46 -9.87
N ILE A 272 -6.96 6.26 -10.05
CA ILE A 272 -6.86 5.61 -11.35
C ILE A 272 -8.24 5.29 -11.93
N ALA A 273 -9.16 4.80 -11.11
CA ALA A 273 -10.55 4.56 -11.49
C ALA A 273 -11.23 5.84 -12.01
N ALA A 274 -11.04 6.97 -11.33
CA ALA A 274 -11.60 8.25 -11.74
C ALA A 274 -10.96 8.77 -13.04
N LEU A 275 -9.63 8.71 -13.15
CA LEU A 275 -8.90 9.13 -14.35
C LEU A 275 -9.28 8.34 -15.61
N LEU A 276 -9.56 7.05 -15.44
CA LEU A 276 -9.95 6.16 -16.54
C LEU A 276 -11.47 6.08 -16.72
N ASN A 277 -12.25 6.79 -15.89
CA ASN A 277 -13.71 6.72 -15.84
C ASN A 277 -14.24 5.28 -15.72
N VAL A 278 -13.65 4.50 -14.81
CA VAL A 278 -13.99 3.10 -14.54
C VAL A 278 -14.49 2.95 -13.11
N TRP A 279 -15.81 3.08 -12.91
CA TRP A 279 -16.50 2.85 -11.63
C TRP A 279 -15.81 3.45 -10.38
N PRO A 280 -15.46 4.75 -10.37
CA PRO A 280 -14.75 5.38 -9.24
C PRO A 280 -15.50 5.27 -7.90
N ALA A 281 -16.82 5.44 -7.89
CA ALA A 281 -17.63 5.27 -6.68
C ALA A 281 -17.55 3.86 -6.10
N LYS A 282 -17.60 2.83 -6.97
CA LYS A 282 -17.48 1.42 -6.57
C LYS A 282 -16.15 1.13 -5.91
N MET A 283 -15.06 1.64 -6.49
CA MET A 283 -13.73 1.52 -5.88
C MET A 283 -13.61 2.22 -4.55
N LEU A 284 -14.18 3.41 -4.46
CA LEU A 284 -14.11 4.21 -3.24
C LEU A 284 -14.80 3.52 -2.08
N VAL A 285 -15.97 2.91 -2.32
CA VAL A 285 -16.67 2.06 -1.36
C VAL A 285 -15.81 0.87 -0.92
N ALA A 286 -15.19 0.14 -1.86
CA ALA A 286 -14.35 -1.01 -1.53
C ALA A 286 -13.12 -0.63 -0.69
N VAL A 287 -12.44 0.47 -1.05
CA VAL A 287 -11.32 1.01 -0.27
C VAL A 287 -11.76 1.41 1.14
N PHE A 288 -12.89 2.11 1.25
CA PHE A 288 -13.41 2.55 2.55
C PHE A 288 -13.75 1.36 3.45
N ILE A 289 -14.53 0.39 2.94
CA ILE A 289 -14.93 -0.80 3.70
C ILE A 289 -13.71 -1.65 4.08
N SER A 290 -12.79 -1.90 3.15
CA SER A 290 -11.56 -2.65 3.47
C SER A 290 -10.72 -1.93 4.52
N THR A 291 -10.66 -0.60 4.49
CA THR A 291 -9.97 0.19 5.51
C THR A 291 -10.64 0.02 6.88
N LEU A 292 -11.96 0.15 6.99
CA LEU A 292 -12.67 -0.09 8.26
C LEU A 292 -12.46 -1.51 8.81
N ILE A 293 -12.50 -2.53 7.94
CA ILE A 293 -12.22 -3.92 8.33
C ILE A 293 -10.78 -4.06 8.85
N SER A 294 -9.83 -3.32 8.25
CA SER A 294 -8.44 -3.38 8.64
C SER A 294 -8.14 -2.88 10.06
N LEU A 295 -9.07 -2.16 10.69
CA LEU A 295 -8.96 -1.77 12.10
C LEU A 295 -8.83 -2.99 13.00
N PHE A 296 -9.59 -4.04 12.70
CA PHE A 296 -9.61 -5.28 13.49
C PHE A 296 -8.76 -6.37 12.84
N SER A 297 -8.73 -6.45 11.50
CA SER A 297 -8.01 -7.53 10.83
C SER A 297 -6.50 -7.39 10.93
N ILE A 298 -5.94 -6.18 10.96
CA ILE A 298 -4.48 -5.98 11.09
C ILE A 298 -3.98 -6.47 12.45
N PRO A 299 -4.52 -6.02 13.61
CA PRO A 299 -4.14 -6.58 14.90
C PRO A 299 -4.31 -8.10 14.97
N ALA A 300 -5.40 -8.65 14.42
CA ALA A 300 -5.64 -10.09 14.42
C ALA A 300 -4.59 -10.86 13.60
N MET A 301 -4.21 -10.35 12.42
CA MET A 301 -3.22 -10.97 11.57
C MET A 301 -1.80 -10.83 12.13
N LEU A 302 -1.47 -9.71 12.77
CA LEU A 302 -0.19 -9.54 13.48
C LEU A 302 -0.09 -10.49 14.69
N TYR A 303 -1.18 -10.66 15.42
CA TYR A 303 -1.26 -11.67 16.48
C TYR A 303 -1.04 -13.07 15.90
N PHE A 304 -1.71 -13.44 14.80
CA PHE A 304 -1.45 -14.69 14.08
C PHE A 304 0.02 -14.83 13.65
N TYR A 305 0.62 -13.78 13.11
CA TYR A 305 2.01 -13.80 12.66
C TYR A 305 2.98 -14.12 13.79
N SER A 306 2.74 -13.65 15.01
CA SER A 306 3.58 -13.99 16.17
C SER A 306 3.64 -15.50 16.44
N TYR A 307 2.53 -16.23 16.22
CA TYR A 307 2.50 -17.69 16.33
C TYR A 307 3.13 -18.37 15.13
N PHE A 308 2.85 -17.85 13.92
CA PHE A 308 3.44 -18.36 12.69
C PHE A 308 4.97 -18.27 12.72
N GLU A 309 5.52 -17.16 13.19
CA GLU A 309 6.96 -16.96 13.35
C GLU A 309 7.57 -17.92 14.38
N LYS A 310 6.95 -18.07 15.55
CA LYS A 310 7.36 -19.05 16.57
C LYS A 310 7.37 -20.48 16.04
N PHE A 311 6.32 -20.87 15.31
CA PHE A 311 6.24 -22.16 14.64
C PHE A 311 7.36 -22.35 13.62
N LEU A 312 7.63 -21.32 12.80
CA LEU A 312 8.61 -21.38 11.73
C LEU A 312 10.04 -21.54 12.26
N PHE A 313 10.37 -20.86 13.34
CA PHE A 313 11.72 -20.82 13.91
C PHE A 313 11.92 -21.68 15.17
N LYS A 314 10.86 -22.34 15.67
CA LYS A 314 10.87 -23.14 16.92
C LYS A 314 11.37 -22.33 18.14
N ILE A 315 10.84 -21.12 18.31
CA ILE A 315 11.14 -20.19 19.42
C ILE A 315 9.91 -20.08 20.32
#